data_AF-A0A0N1IM98-F1
#
_entry.id   AF-A0A0N1IM98-F1
#
_cell.length_a   1.000
_cell.length_b   1.000
_cell.length_c   1.000
_cell.angle_alpha   90.00
_cell.angle_beta   90.00
_cell.angle_gamma   90.00
#
_symmetry.space_group_name_H-M   'P 1'
#
loop_
_entity.id
_entity.type
_entity.pdbx_description
1 polymer ?
#
loop_
_entity_poly.entity_id
_entity_poly.type
_entity_poly.pdbx_seq_one_letter_code
_entity_poly.pdbx_strand_id
1 'polypeptide(L)'
;MRTYTRTDMAKPTAVSIVSTSNGCCEPRLLPDPLSILLVGEGNLSFAYALVRRLSRSGAFRRATQGATTSAASGTRGSVEVLVATTFDSESELALKYPESATFRTYFAEKQRVPVRYFGSVNATALASSLASAHVDTQKRRFHLGVFNNPHIGFEDLYQQRSLSSHILESLSGLLRSGPVLHPPQEVVVTLCDNRAQRRDLLGRAVRNGYICIAAQPLLTTD
;
A
#
# COMPACT_ATOMS: atom_id res chain seq x y z
N MET A 1 9.82 39.19 -4.60
CA MET A 1 10.73 38.03 -4.52
C MET A 1 10.70 37.55 -3.07
N ARG A 2 9.94 36.49 -2.74
CA ARG A 2 9.82 35.98 -1.36
C ARG A 2 10.82 34.84 -1.16
N THR A 3 11.82 35.08 -0.32
CA THR A 3 12.78 34.09 0.16
C THR A 3 12.09 33.17 1.18
N TYR A 4 12.08 31.86 0.92
CA TYR A 4 11.65 30.86 1.89
C TYR A 4 12.88 30.35 2.65
N THR A 5 12.90 30.55 3.96
CA THR A 5 13.91 30.02 4.88
C THR A 5 13.69 28.53 5.13
N ARG A 6 14.80 27.80 5.29
CA ARG A 6 14.96 26.34 5.38
C ARG A 6 14.43 25.70 6.68
N THR A 7 13.33 26.19 7.25
CA THR A 7 12.85 25.76 8.59
C THR A 7 11.42 25.22 8.67
N ASP A 8 10.67 25.17 7.56
CA ASP A 8 9.38 24.47 7.52
C ASP A 8 9.49 23.19 6.67
N MET A 9 10.28 22.21 7.12
CA MET A 9 10.19 20.87 6.55
C MET A 9 8.92 20.20 7.07
N ALA A 10 7.87 20.25 6.23
CA ALA A 10 6.58 19.63 6.45
C ALA A 10 6.72 18.17 6.89
N LYS A 11 5.95 17.76 7.91
CA LYS A 11 5.96 16.38 8.37
C LYS A 11 5.06 15.54 7.45
N PRO A 12 5.29 14.23 7.33
CA PRO A 12 4.36 13.36 6.64
C PRO A 12 3.28 12.85 7.62
N THR A 13 2.05 12.65 7.13
CA THR A 13 0.91 12.11 7.88
C THR A 13 0.38 10.86 7.16
N ALA A 14 0.20 9.77 7.89
CA ALA A 14 -0.47 8.56 7.40
C ALA A 14 -1.96 8.59 7.75
N VAL A 15 -2.81 8.33 6.77
CA VAL A 15 -4.26 8.25 6.92
C VAL A 15 -4.69 6.81 6.64
N SER A 16 -5.29 6.15 7.63
CA SER A 16 -5.93 4.85 7.47
C SER A 16 -7.44 5.03 7.27
N ILE A 17 -7.94 4.42 6.20
CA ILE A 17 -9.30 4.53 5.73
C ILE A 17 -9.85 3.12 5.48
N VAL A 18 -11.00 2.80 6.05
CA VAL A 18 -11.61 1.46 6.03
C VAL A 18 -12.89 1.45 5.21
N SER A 19 -13.17 0.36 4.50
CA SER A 19 -14.41 0.22 3.73
C SER A 19 -15.58 -0.19 4.63
N THR A 20 -16.73 0.48 4.50
CA THR A 20 -17.93 0.19 5.31
C THR A 20 -18.76 -0.93 4.68
N SER A 21 -18.44 -2.19 4.99
CA SER A 21 -19.36 -3.30 4.70
C SER A 21 -20.09 -3.74 5.97
N ASN A 22 -21.11 -2.98 6.38
CA ASN A 22 -21.95 -3.12 7.58
C ASN A 22 -21.52 -2.23 8.76
N GLY A 23 -22.41 -1.32 9.14
CA GLY A 23 -22.20 -0.19 10.05
C GLY A 23 -22.12 -0.56 11.53
N CYS A 24 -21.11 -1.34 11.92
CA CYS A 24 -20.78 -1.53 13.33
C CYS A 24 -19.32 -1.16 13.60
N CYS A 25 -19.12 -0.30 14.61
CA CYS A 25 -17.83 0.16 15.12
C CYS A 25 -17.11 -0.92 15.94
N GLU A 26 -16.98 -2.14 15.41
CA GLU A 26 -16.06 -3.12 15.99
C GLU A 26 -14.67 -2.98 15.34
N PRO A 27 -13.58 -3.16 16.11
CA PRO A 27 -12.24 -3.22 15.54
C PRO A 27 -12.16 -4.41 14.59
N ARG A 28 -12.22 -4.14 13.28
CA ARG A 28 -12.09 -5.17 12.27
C ARG A 28 -10.67 -5.72 12.30
N LEU A 29 -10.55 -6.97 12.70
CA LEU A 29 -9.31 -7.71 12.61
C LEU A 29 -9.08 -8.08 11.14
N LEU A 30 -7.98 -7.61 10.56
CA LEU A 30 -7.55 -8.07 9.25
C LEU A 30 -7.39 -9.60 9.26
N PRO A 31 -7.72 -10.28 8.16
CA PRO A 31 -7.67 -11.73 8.10
C PRO A 31 -6.23 -12.25 8.17
N ASP A 32 -6.10 -13.49 8.65
CA ASP A 32 -4.88 -14.29 8.56
C ASP A 32 -5.16 -15.49 7.67
N PRO A 33 -4.42 -15.67 6.55
CA PRO A 33 -3.25 -14.90 6.12
C PRO A 33 -3.56 -13.57 5.43
N LEU A 34 -2.67 -12.58 5.59
CA LEU A 34 -2.83 -11.22 5.06
C LEU A 34 -2.26 -11.10 3.63
N SER A 35 -3.00 -10.47 2.73
CA SER A 35 -2.57 -10.18 1.36
C SER A 35 -2.50 -8.66 1.17
N ILE A 36 -1.31 -8.13 0.89
CA ILE A 36 -1.01 -6.70 0.86
C ILE A 36 -0.72 -6.25 -0.58
N LEU A 37 -1.29 -5.12 -0.99
CA LEU A 37 -0.95 -4.42 -2.23
C LEU A 37 -0.29 -3.08 -1.91
N LEU A 38 0.96 -2.90 -2.32
CA LEU A 38 1.66 -1.61 -2.31
C LEU A 38 1.54 -0.98 -3.69
N VAL A 39 0.98 0.23 -3.74
CA VAL A 39 0.67 0.93 -4.98
C VAL A 39 1.61 2.10 -5.19
N GLY A 40 2.27 2.13 -6.35
CA GLY A 40 3.01 3.30 -6.81
C GLY A 40 4.29 3.53 -6.02
N GLU A 41 4.99 2.45 -5.66
CA GLU A 41 6.35 2.54 -5.14
C GLU A 41 7.22 3.30 -6.14
N GLY A 42 8.15 4.11 -5.61
CA GLY A 42 9.26 4.65 -6.38
C GLY A 42 10.36 3.59 -6.49
N ASN A 43 11.43 3.77 -5.73
CA ASN A 43 12.58 2.87 -5.73
C ASN A 43 12.40 1.53 -4.95
N LEU A 44 11.19 1.16 -4.53
CA LEU A 44 10.88 -0.04 -3.70
C LEU A 44 11.44 -0.04 -2.27
N SER A 45 11.98 1.08 -1.79
CA SER A 45 12.56 1.16 -0.43
C SER A 45 11.52 0.95 0.69
N PHE A 46 10.28 1.40 0.48
CA PHE A 46 9.20 1.18 1.45
C PHE A 46 8.79 -0.29 1.50
N ALA A 47 8.61 -0.93 0.34
CA ALA A 47 8.39 -2.37 0.26
C ALA A 47 9.50 -3.15 0.99
N TYR A 48 10.77 -2.78 0.76
CA TYR A 48 11.92 -3.38 1.43
C TYR A 48 11.88 -3.22 2.96
N ALA A 49 11.64 -2.00 3.45
CA ALA A 49 11.54 -1.73 4.87
C ALA A 49 10.39 -2.50 5.53
N LEU A 50 9.22 -2.54 4.88
CA LEU A 50 8.05 -3.27 5.34
C LEU A 50 8.33 -4.78 5.43
N VAL A 51 8.89 -5.39 4.40
CA VAL A 51 9.25 -6.81 4.38
C VAL A 51 10.25 -7.14 5.50
N ARG A 52 11.25 -6.29 5.73
CA ARG A 52 12.20 -6.47 6.85
C ARG A 52 11.51 -6.40 8.21
N ARG A 53 10.59 -5.45 8.40
CA ARG A 53 9.86 -5.29 9.66
C ARG A 53 8.93 -6.47 9.91
N LEU A 54 8.17 -6.90 8.89
CA LEU A 54 7.32 -8.08 8.94
C LEU A 54 8.14 -9.34 9.26
N SER A 55 9.27 -9.53 8.59
CA SER A 55 10.17 -10.69 8.80
C SER A 55 10.78 -10.77 10.20
N ARG A 56 10.84 -9.63 10.93
CA ARG A 56 11.38 -9.53 12.31
C ARG A 56 10.29 -9.57 13.38
N SER A 57 9.04 -9.31 13.00
CA SER A 57 7.91 -9.29 13.91
C SER A 57 7.76 -10.62 14.65
N GLY A 58 7.64 -10.56 15.98
CA GLY A 58 7.42 -11.75 16.81
C GLY A 58 6.11 -12.47 16.49
N ALA A 59 5.09 -11.73 16.06
CA ALA A 59 3.83 -12.30 15.57
C ALA A 59 4.06 -13.15 14.31
N PHE A 60 4.91 -12.66 13.40
CA PHE A 60 5.27 -13.36 12.17
C PHE A 60 6.14 -14.60 12.42
N ARG A 61 7.09 -14.52 13.37
CA ARG A 61 7.92 -15.67 13.79
C ARG A 61 7.07 -16.84 14.30
N ARG A 62 6.05 -16.56 15.12
CA ARG A 62 5.17 -17.60 15.67
C ARG A 62 4.27 -18.21 14.59
N ALA A 63 3.74 -17.39 13.68
CA ALA A 63 2.88 -17.87 12.59
C ALA A 63 3.63 -18.74 11.56
N THR A 64 4.88 -18.43 11.27
CA THR A 64 5.70 -19.17 10.29
C THR A 64 6.34 -20.45 10.83
N GLN A 65 6.57 -20.55 12.15
CA GLN A 65 7.15 -21.75 12.78
C GLN A 65 6.11 -22.82 13.13
N GLY A 66 4.84 -22.47 13.28
CA GLY A 66 3.75 -23.40 13.62
C GLY A 66 3.25 -24.27 12.46
N ALA A 67 3.69 -24.05 11.22
CA ALA A 67 3.19 -24.77 10.05
C ALA A 67 3.69 -26.22 9.91
N THR A 68 4.54 -26.71 10.82
CA THR A 68 5.07 -28.09 10.78
C THR A 68 4.45 -29.03 11.81
N THR A 69 3.66 -28.56 12.77
CA THR A 69 2.96 -29.46 13.71
C THR A 69 1.62 -28.88 14.19
N SER A 70 0.56 -29.65 13.94
CA SER A 70 -0.78 -29.58 14.56
C SER A 70 -1.78 -28.53 14.06
N ALA A 71 -2.82 -29.08 13.44
CA ALA A 71 -4.13 -28.46 13.26
C ALA A 71 -4.75 -28.04 14.60
N ALA A 72 -5.58 -26.99 14.55
CA ALA A 72 -6.43 -26.46 15.62
C ALA A 72 -5.76 -25.60 16.71
N SER A 73 -5.45 -24.34 16.38
CA SER A 73 -5.79 -23.13 17.16
C SER A 73 -5.07 -21.90 16.57
N GLY A 74 -5.85 -21.03 15.92
CA GLY A 74 -5.51 -19.67 15.43
C GLY A 74 -4.04 -19.28 15.26
N THR A 75 -3.44 -19.61 14.11
CA THR A 75 -2.29 -18.87 13.58
C THR A 75 -2.72 -17.43 13.34
N ARG A 76 -2.21 -16.49 14.15
CA ARG A 76 -2.35 -15.04 13.98
C ARG A 76 -1.00 -14.42 13.59
N GLY A 77 -0.98 -13.60 12.54
CA GLY A 77 0.15 -12.81 12.06
C GLY A 77 0.89 -13.31 10.80
N SER A 78 0.31 -14.13 9.91
CA SER A 78 0.99 -14.50 8.64
C SER A 78 0.61 -13.59 7.45
N VAL A 79 1.54 -13.44 6.49
CA VAL A 79 1.34 -12.68 5.24
C VAL A 79 1.43 -13.68 4.10
N GLU A 80 0.33 -13.86 3.38
CA GLU A 80 0.26 -14.72 2.20
C GLU A 80 1.13 -14.16 1.08
N VAL A 81 0.99 -12.86 0.82
CA VAL A 81 1.77 -12.16 -0.21
C VAL A 81 1.81 -10.67 0.06
N LEU A 82 2.89 -10.05 -0.41
CA LEU A 82 3.02 -8.63 -0.62
C LEU A 82 3.25 -8.39 -2.12
N VAL A 83 2.34 -7.68 -2.76
CA VAL A 83 2.48 -7.25 -4.16
C VAL A 83 2.97 -5.82 -4.15
N ALA A 84 4.16 -5.56 -4.71
CA ALA A 84 4.73 -4.24 -4.85
C ALA A 84 4.64 -3.78 -6.31
N THR A 85 4.11 -2.58 -6.54
CA THR A 85 3.96 -2.03 -7.89
C THR A 85 4.67 -0.70 -8.07
N THR A 86 5.23 -0.47 -9.25
CA THR A 86 5.85 0.80 -9.65
C THR A 86 5.19 1.33 -10.92
N PHE A 87 5.19 2.66 -11.09
CA PHE A 87 4.72 3.27 -12.33
C PHE A 87 5.73 3.06 -13.48
N ASP A 88 7.02 3.21 -13.17
CA ASP A 88 8.10 2.95 -14.11
C ASP A 88 8.13 1.47 -14.50
N SER A 89 8.49 1.19 -15.76
CA SER A 89 8.86 -0.16 -16.20
C SER A 89 10.13 -0.64 -15.49
N GLU A 90 10.43 -1.94 -15.58
CA GLU A 90 11.63 -2.50 -14.96
C GLU A 90 12.93 -1.85 -15.45
N SER A 91 13.03 -1.58 -16.76
CA SER A 91 14.20 -0.92 -17.35
C SER A 91 14.33 0.53 -16.91
N GLU A 92 13.22 1.28 -16.87
CA GLU A 92 13.21 2.67 -16.39
C GLU A 92 13.54 2.75 -14.90
N LEU A 93 12.99 1.84 -14.10
CA LEU A 93 13.26 1.75 -12.67
C LEU A 93 14.74 1.47 -12.40
N ALA A 94 15.34 0.54 -13.14
CA ALA A 94 16.76 0.21 -13.01
C ALA A 94 17.67 1.40 -13.38
N LEU A 95 17.26 2.22 -14.35
CA LEU A 95 17.99 3.42 -14.75
C LEU A 95 17.87 4.55 -13.72
N LYS A 96 16.65 4.81 -13.23
CA LYS A 96 16.36 5.90 -12.28
C LYS A 96 16.84 5.58 -10.86
N TYR A 97 16.70 4.31 -10.46
CA TYR A 97 16.97 3.82 -9.11
C TYR A 97 17.74 2.49 -9.16
N PRO A 98 19.06 2.51 -9.43
CA PRO A 98 19.86 1.29 -9.49
C PRO A 98 19.79 0.43 -8.21
N GLU A 99 19.57 1.06 -7.04
CA GLU A 99 19.41 0.37 -5.76
C GLU A 99 18.17 -0.53 -5.70
N SER A 100 17.17 -0.27 -6.55
CA SER A 100 15.95 -1.09 -6.63
C SER A 100 16.26 -2.55 -7.01
N ALA A 101 17.34 -2.79 -7.77
CA ALA A 101 17.80 -4.13 -8.11
C ALA A 101 18.18 -4.93 -6.86
N THR A 102 18.87 -4.32 -5.90
CA THR A 102 19.22 -4.96 -4.63
C THR A 102 17.97 -5.33 -3.82
N PHE A 103 16.95 -4.47 -3.80
CA PHE A 103 15.69 -4.79 -3.12
C PHE A 103 14.95 -5.94 -3.80
N ARG A 104 14.94 -5.98 -5.14
CA ARG A 104 14.35 -7.08 -5.90
C ARG A 104 15.07 -8.40 -5.69
N THR A 105 16.39 -8.40 -5.65
CA THR A 105 17.18 -9.59 -5.26
C THR A 105 16.82 -10.03 -3.84
N TYR A 106 16.73 -9.10 -2.89
CA TYR A 106 16.31 -9.42 -1.53
C TYR A 106 14.90 -10.05 -1.48
N PHE A 107 13.96 -9.57 -2.30
CA PHE A 107 12.61 -10.14 -2.41
C PHE A 107 12.61 -11.57 -2.94
N ALA A 108 13.48 -11.89 -3.91
CA ALA A 108 13.62 -13.24 -4.44
C ALA A 108 14.28 -14.21 -3.44
N GLU A 109 15.28 -13.74 -2.69
CA GLU A 109 16.04 -14.57 -1.75
C GLU A 109 15.32 -14.82 -0.42
N LYS A 110 14.54 -13.84 0.08
CA LYS A 110 13.90 -13.93 1.40
C LYS A 110 12.44 -14.36 1.26
N GLN A 111 12.23 -15.67 1.32
CA GLN A 111 10.90 -16.28 1.19
C GLN A 111 10.01 -16.16 2.44
N ARG A 112 10.47 -15.54 3.53
CA ARG A 112 9.68 -15.40 4.75
C ARG A 112 8.38 -14.66 4.51
N VAL A 113 8.44 -13.55 3.76
CA VAL A 113 7.26 -12.83 3.27
C VAL A 113 7.31 -12.94 1.75
N PRO A 114 6.38 -13.66 1.11
CA PRO A 114 6.39 -13.77 -0.35
C PRO A 114 6.13 -12.41 -0.98
N VAL A 115 7.07 -11.92 -1.79
CA VAL A 115 6.94 -10.64 -2.49
C VAL A 115 6.82 -10.88 -3.99
N ARG A 116 5.87 -10.21 -4.64
CA ARG A 116 5.76 -10.17 -6.10
C ARG A 116 5.87 -8.72 -6.57
N TYR A 117 6.72 -8.48 -7.55
CA TYR A 117 6.95 -7.15 -8.12
C TYR A 117 6.30 -7.06 -9.50
N PHE A 118 5.64 -5.93 -9.78
CA PHE A 118 5.09 -5.59 -11.09
C PHE A 118 5.40 -4.13 -11.44
N GLY A 119 6.15 -3.92 -12.53
CA GLY A 119 6.37 -2.58 -13.09
C GLY A 119 5.26 -2.15 -14.04
N SER A 120 5.32 -0.90 -14.50
CA SER A 120 4.35 -0.34 -15.46
C SER A 120 2.89 -0.36 -14.98
N VAL A 121 2.67 -0.20 -13.68
CA VAL A 121 1.33 -0.19 -13.07
C VAL A 121 0.87 1.25 -12.87
N ASN A 122 -0.22 1.62 -13.55
CA ASN A 122 -0.85 2.92 -13.35
C ASN A 122 -1.79 2.88 -12.12
N ALA A 123 -1.42 3.63 -11.08
CA ALA A 123 -2.19 3.75 -9.84
C ALA A 123 -3.57 4.43 -10.01
N THR A 124 -3.82 5.14 -11.12
CA THR A 124 -5.16 5.70 -11.43
C THR A 124 -6.06 4.72 -12.17
N ALA A 125 -5.52 3.59 -12.63
CA ALA A 125 -6.22 2.58 -13.43
C ALA A 125 -5.81 1.16 -13.00
N LEU A 126 -5.76 0.92 -11.69
CA LEU A 126 -5.20 -0.30 -11.09
C LEU A 126 -5.80 -1.60 -11.62
N ALA A 127 -7.13 -1.67 -11.77
CA ALA A 127 -7.78 -2.90 -12.22
C ALA A 127 -7.28 -3.32 -13.62
N SER A 128 -7.25 -2.39 -14.57
CA SER A 128 -6.75 -2.67 -15.92
C SER A 128 -5.24 -2.85 -15.94
N SER A 129 -4.47 -2.02 -15.23
CA SER A 129 -3.01 -2.15 -15.18
C SER A 129 -2.54 -3.46 -14.56
N LEU A 130 -3.19 -3.92 -13.48
CA LEU A 130 -2.87 -5.21 -12.85
C LEU A 130 -3.28 -6.38 -13.75
N ALA A 131 -4.41 -6.29 -14.45
CA ALA A 131 -4.81 -7.29 -15.44
C ALA A 131 -3.77 -7.37 -16.58
N SER A 132 -3.30 -6.24 -17.10
CA SER A 132 -2.22 -6.20 -18.11
C SER A 132 -0.89 -6.74 -17.58
N ALA A 133 -0.60 -6.54 -16.30
CA ALA A 133 0.55 -7.14 -15.62
C ALA A 133 0.35 -8.63 -15.26
N HIS A 134 -0.74 -9.26 -15.71
CA HIS A 134 -1.10 -10.65 -15.46
C HIS A 134 -1.20 -11.00 -13.96
N VAL A 135 -1.61 -10.01 -13.15
CA VAL A 135 -1.97 -10.24 -11.75
C VAL A 135 -3.39 -10.77 -11.72
N ASP A 136 -3.56 -12.01 -11.25
CA ASP A 136 -4.87 -12.61 -11.09
C ASP A 136 -5.59 -12.02 -9.87
N THR A 137 -6.22 -10.86 -10.08
CA THR A 137 -7.00 -10.13 -9.07
C THR A 137 -8.37 -10.76 -8.84
N GLN A 138 -8.79 -11.73 -9.67
CA GLN A 138 -10.04 -12.47 -9.47
C GLN A 138 -9.86 -13.61 -8.47
N LYS A 139 -8.72 -14.30 -8.51
CA LYS A 139 -8.38 -15.34 -7.54
C LYS A 139 -7.76 -14.79 -6.26
N ARG A 140 -7.23 -13.56 -6.28
CA ARG A 140 -6.52 -12.96 -5.15
C ARG A 140 -7.21 -11.71 -4.65
N ARG A 141 -7.68 -11.78 -3.39
CA ARG A 141 -8.22 -10.61 -2.69
C ARG A 141 -7.11 -9.92 -1.92
N PHE A 142 -6.96 -8.61 -2.11
CA PHE A 142 -6.11 -7.79 -1.26
C PHE A 142 -6.88 -7.33 -0.03
N HIS A 143 -6.32 -7.58 1.14
CA HIS A 143 -6.91 -7.21 2.43
C HIS A 143 -6.52 -5.80 2.86
N LEU A 144 -5.29 -5.41 2.50
CA LEU A 144 -4.69 -4.12 2.80
C LEU A 144 -4.11 -3.50 1.53
N GLY A 145 -4.61 -2.33 1.15
CA GLY A 145 -4.00 -1.48 0.12
C GLY A 145 -3.16 -0.40 0.77
N VAL A 146 -1.91 -0.23 0.37
CA VAL A 146 -1.05 0.85 0.84
C VAL A 146 -0.62 1.70 -0.34
N PHE A 147 -1.02 2.96 -0.31
CA PHE A 147 -0.52 3.98 -1.22
C PHE A 147 0.48 4.85 -0.46
N ASN A 148 1.77 4.56 -0.65
CA ASN A 148 2.81 5.41 -0.12
C ASN A 148 3.02 6.57 -1.11
N ASN A 149 2.51 7.77 -0.81
CA ASN A 149 2.49 8.87 -1.79
C ASN A 149 3.87 9.05 -2.43
N PRO A 150 3.97 8.84 -3.76
CA PRO A 150 5.26 8.79 -4.41
C PRO A 150 5.95 10.15 -4.31
N HIS A 151 7.27 10.11 -4.10
CA HIS A 151 8.14 11.27 -4.18
C HIS A 151 8.38 11.63 -5.65
N ILE A 152 7.32 12.01 -6.35
CA ILE A 152 7.46 12.67 -7.64
C ILE A 152 7.96 14.09 -7.34
N GLY A 153 9.10 14.46 -7.92
CA GLY A 153 9.72 15.77 -7.71
C GLY A 153 8.76 16.94 -7.97
N PHE A 154 9.19 18.16 -7.67
CA PHE A 154 8.35 19.35 -7.76
C PHE A 154 7.77 19.60 -9.17
N GLU A 155 8.34 18.97 -10.18
CA GLU A 155 8.07 19.18 -11.61
C GLU A 155 6.76 18.54 -12.10
N ASP A 156 6.16 17.59 -11.37
CA ASP A 156 4.90 16.95 -11.81
C ASP A 156 3.74 17.07 -10.79
N LEU A 157 3.42 18.31 -10.45
CA LEU A 157 2.27 18.64 -9.59
C LEU A 157 0.94 18.15 -10.17
N TYR A 158 0.81 18.05 -11.49
CA TYR A 158 -0.39 17.57 -12.16
C TYR A 158 -0.59 16.08 -11.96
N GLN A 159 0.46 15.28 -12.19
CA GLN A 159 0.42 13.84 -11.92
C GLN A 159 0.19 13.60 -10.43
N GLN A 160 0.81 14.38 -9.53
CA GLN A 160 0.54 14.24 -8.10
C GLN A 160 -0.91 14.52 -7.73
N ARG A 161 -1.54 15.53 -8.35
CA ARG A 161 -2.96 15.84 -8.14
C ARG A 161 -3.84 14.75 -8.70
N SER A 162 -3.54 14.23 -9.88
CA SER A 162 -4.26 13.13 -10.51
C SER A 162 -4.21 11.87 -9.65
N LEU A 163 -3.01 11.47 -9.20
CA LEU A 163 -2.80 10.31 -8.34
C LEU A 163 -3.64 10.38 -7.05
N SER A 164 -3.54 11.47 -6.29
CA SER A 164 -4.37 11.60 -5.08
C SER A 164 -5.86 11.72 -5.37
N SER A 165 -6.24 12.18 -6.56
CA SER A 165 -7.64 12.34 -6.94
C SER A 165 -8.31 11.00 -7.26
N HIS A 166 -7.56 10.10 -7.89
CA HIS A 166 -8.08 8.86 -8.44
C HIS A 166 -7.69 7.61 -7.64
N ILE A 167 -6.72 7.69 -6.71
CA ILE A 167 -6.23 6.49 -6.02
C ILE A 167 -7.33 5.75 -5.24
N LEU A 168 -8.20 6.47 -4.52
CA LEU A 168 -9.27 5.83 -3.73
C LEU A 168 -10.33 5.19 -4.63
N GLU A 169 -10.66 5.85 -5.74
CA GLU A 169 -11.56 5.32 -6.76
C GLU A 169 -10.95 4.10 -7.45
N SER A 170 -9.69 4.19 -7.89
CA SER A 170 -8.98 3.12 -8.57
C SER A 170 -8.75 1.91 -7.67
N LEU A 171 -8.44 2.14 -6.39
CA LEU A 171 -8.44 1.08 -5.40
C LEU A 171 -9.86 0.51 -5.36
N SER A 172 -10.91 1.30 -5.07
CA SER A 172 -12.30 0.81 -5.01
C SER A 172 -12.72 -0.03 -6.22
N GLY A 173 -12.28 0.31 -7.44
CA GLY A 173 -12.59 -0.41 -8.68
C GLY A 173 -11.95 -1.80 -8.76
N LEU A 174 -10.74 -1.98 -8.23
CA LEU A 174 -10.10 -3.28 -8.08
C LEU A 174 -10.94 -4.24 -7.20
N LEU A 175 -11.83 -3.67 -6.39
CA LEU A 175 -12.43 -4.31 -5.23
C LEU A 175 -13.93 -4.56 -5.42
N ARG A 176 -14.56 -3.86 -6.38
CA ARG A 176 -15.95 -4.07 -6.81
C ARG A 176 -16.10 -5.12 -7.90
N SER A 177 -15.00 -5.59 -8.49
CA SER A 177 -15.00 -6.46 -9.68
C SER A 177 -14.97 -7.97 -9.40
N GLY A 178 -15.25 -8.39 -8.16
CA GLY A 178 -15.28 -9.80 -7.74
C GLY A 178 -16.66 -10.23 -7.19
N PRO A 179 -16.94 -11.54 -7.04
CA PRO A 179 -18.23 -12.02 -6.54
C PRO A 179 -18.46 -11.53 -5.09
N VAL A 180 -19.27 -10.46 -4.98
CA VAL A 180 -20.10 -9.90 -3.88
C VAL A 180 -19.53 -9.80 -2.46
N LEU A 181 -18.36 -10.35 -2.13
CA LEU A 181 -17.91 -10.43 -0.75
C LEU A 181 -16.46 -9.96 -0.61
N HIS A 182 -16.35 -8.78 0.00
CA HIS A 182 -15.18 -8.24 0.71
C HIS A 182 -14.25 -7.31 -0.10
N PRO A 183 -14.50 -5.98 -0.07
CA PRO A 183 -13.45 -4.98 -0.35
C PRO A 183 -12.21 -5.19 0.56
N PRO A 184 -11.02 -4.61 0.27
CA PRO A 184 -9.95 -4.51 1.22
C PRO A 184 -10.57 -3.76 2.38
N GLN A 185 -10.39 -4.37 3.52
CA GLN A 185 -10.98 -3.85 4.73
C GLN A 185 -10.31 -2.51 5.02
N GLU A 186 -9.05 -2.33 4.62
CA GLU A 186 -8.26 -1.15 4.94
C GLU A 186 -7.42 -0.65 3.77
N VAL A 187 -7.37 0.67 3.64
CA VAL A 187 -6.52 1.42 2.73
C VAL A 187 -5.71 2.40 3.57
N VAL A 188 -4.39 2.31 3.49
CA VAL A 188 -3.47 3.25 4.12
C VAL A 188 -2.87 4.17 3.07
N VAL A 189 -3.06 5.46 3.25
CA VAL A 189 -2.53 6.50 2.36
C VAL A 189 -1.55 7.35 3.16
N THR A 190 -0.28 7.36 2.78
CA THR A 190 0.68 8.33 3.33
C THR A 190 0.60 9.61 2.52
N LEU A 191 0.66 10.77 3.17
CA LEU A 191 0.61 12.09 2.55
C LEU A 191 1.60 13.03 3.21
N CYS A 192 2.06 14.05 2.49
CA CYS A 192 2.68 15.21 3.13
C CYS A 192 1.59 16.08 3.81
N ASP A 193 1.95 16.79 4.87
CA ASP A 193 1.01 17.58 5.69
C ASP A 193 0.07 18.50 4.91
N ASN A 194 -1.13 18.71 5.48
CA ASN A 194 -2.23 19.51 4.95
C ASN A 194 -2.76 19.07 3.58
N ARG A 195 -2.20 18.05 2.92
CA ARG A 195 -2.69 17.58 1.62
C ARG A 195 -3.99 16.81 1.71
N ALA A 196 -4.25 16.13 2.83
CA ALA A 196 -5.53 15.45 3.06
C ALA A 196 -6.71 16.44 3.03
N GLN A 197 -6.57 17.56 3.75
CA GLN A 197 -7.55 18.64 3.81
C GLN A 197 -7.61 19.43 2.49
N ARG A 198 -6.46 19.81 1.94
CA ARG A 198 -6.39 20.60 0.69
C ARG A 198 -6.93 19.87 -0.55
N ARG A 199 -7.04 18.53 -0.51
CA ARG A 199 -7.47 17.72 -1.66
C ARG A 199 -8.82 17.04 -1.45
N ASP A 200 -9.52 17.36 -0.36
CA ASP A 200 -10.77 16.69 0.03
C ASP A 200 -10.62 15.16 0.04
N LEU A 201 -9.50 14.63 0.55
CA LEU A 201 -9.26 13.17 0.53
C LEU A 201 -10.36 12.45 1.32
N LEU A 202 -10.79 13.02 2.45
CA LEU A 202 -11.82 12.45 3.29
C LEU A 202 -13.20 12.49 2.62
N GLY A 203 -13.59 13.60 1.98
CA GLY A 203 -14.84 13.64 1.22
C GLY A 203 -14.83 12.67 0.03
N ARG A 204 -13.69 12.50 -0.64
CA ARG A 204 -13.50 11.47 -1.68
C ARG A 204 -13.62 10.05 -1.13
N ALA A 205 -13.03 9.78 0.03
CA ALA A 205 -13.15 8.50 0.72
C ALA A 205 -14.61 8.16 1.00
N VAL A 206 -15.36 9.11 1.57
CA VAL A 206 -16.80 8.94 1.85
C VAL A 206 -17.58 8.67 0.57
N ARG A 207 -17.35 9.43 -0.52
CA ARG A 207 -17.99 9.19 -1.82
C ARG A 207 -17.72 7.80 -2.41
N ASN A 208 -16.59 7.19 -2.06
CA ASN A 208 -16.20 5.86 -2.52
C ASN A 208 -16.60 4.72 -1.55
N GLY A 209 -17.28 5.04 -0.44
CA GLY A 209 -17.75 4.04 0.54
C GLY A 209 -16.72 3.69 1.61
N TYR A 210 -15.83 4.64 1.93
CA TYR A 210 -14.81 4.49 2.97
C TYR A 210 -15.02 5.48 4.12
N ILE A 211 -14.58 5.08 5.32
CA ILE A 211 -14.51 5.91 6.53
C ILE A 211 -13.06 6.03 7.00
N CYS A 212 -12.64 7.23 7.37
CA CYS A 212 -11.33 7.42 8.00
C CYS A 212 -11.40 6.95 9.45
N ILE A 213 -10.54 5.99 9.82
CA ILE A 213 -10.48 5.43 11.18
C ILE A 213 -9.32 5.98 11.99
N ALA A 214 -8.24 6.42 11.32
CA ALA A 214 -7.09 7.00 11.97
C ALA A 214 -6.35 7.95 11.02
N ALA A 215 -5.86 9.06 11.56
CA ALA A 215 -4.88 9.91 10.91
C ALA A 215 -3.74 10.15 11.92
N GLN A 216 -2.55 9.68 11.59
CA GLN A 216 -1.39 9.71 12.48
C GLN A 216 -0.23 10.44 11.80
N PRO A 217 0.40 11.43 12.47
CA PRO A 217 1.68 11.95 12.01
C PRO A 217 2.70 10.81 11.92
N LEU A 218 3.50 10.77 10.85
CA LEU A 218 4.68 9.91 10.81
C LEU A 218 5.68 10.50 11.80
N LEU A 219 5.89 9.78 12.89
CA LEU A 219 6.89 10.15 13.89
C LEU A 219 8.25 10.23 13.19
N THR A 220 8.94 11.36 13.36
CA THR A 220 10.35 11.47 13.01
C THR A 220 11.10 10.51 13.92
N THR A 221 11.70 9.47 13.35
CA THR A 221 12.75 8.75 14.05
C THR A 221 13.92 9.70 14.12
N ASP A 222 14.15 10.27 15.30
CA ASP A 222 15.38 10.98 15.65
C ASP A 222 16.59 10.05 15.52
#